data_AF-A0A925NGY9-F1
#
_entry.id   AF-A0A925NGY9-F1
#
_cell.length_a   1.000
_cell.length_b   1.000
_cell.length_c   1.000
_cell.angle_alpha   90.00
_cell.angle_beta   90.00
_cell.angle_gamma   90.00
#
_symmetry.space_group_name_H-M   'P 1'
#
loop_
_entity.id
_entity.type
_entity.pdbx_description
1 polymer ?
#
loop_
_entity_poly.entity_id
_entity_poly.type
_entity_poly.pdbx_seq_one_letter_code
_entity_poly.pdbx_strand_id
1 'polypeptide(L)'
;HKKDDRSGLHYWKLTSKTTDLGAKQLYNPEAAQARLNENSDHYVGFLQQSLTEHLKKTGEPGLVMVSFDTELFGHWWFEGVTWIKEIIKKLRQYTAVSMQTASEYLASTPPTKAIELPESSWGSGGHYAVWANADTEWMWPIIHECEHTTETLASMFEHSNNDLAQRAVKQLCRELLLIQSSDWPFLVTTGQAKQYAVERFTGHYDRFKDLAKMLRENAIDENALSEIESIDNLFPDISPSYFVAKEVSTLA
;
A
#
# COMPACT_ATOMS: atom_id res chain seq x y z
N HIS A 1 -0.65 -4.01 22.18
CA HIS A 1 -1.90 -4.81 22.21
C HIS A 1 -2.82 -4.54 23.41
N LYS A 2 -2.34 -4.37 24.66
CA LYS A 2 -3.24 -4.01 25.78
C LYS A 2 -3.87 -2.64 25.57
N LYS A 3 -5.19 -2.55 25.67
CA LYS A 3 -5.99 -1.32 25.56
C LYS A 3 -6.81 -1.15 26.83
N ASP A 4 -7.07 0.11 27.17
CA ASP A 4 -8.08 0.48 28.15
C ASP A 4 -9.47 0.14 27.60
N ASP A 5 -10.33 -0.43 28.45
CA ASP A 5 -11.64 -0.97 28.04
C ASP A 5 -12.65 0.12 27.68
N ARG A 6 -12.48 1.33 28.19
CA ARG A 6 -13.39 2.46 27.96
C ARG A 6 -12.90 3.38 26.85
N SER A 7 -11.65 3.83 26.94
CA SER A 7 -11.07 4.80 26.01
C SER A 7 -10.43 4.16 24.79
N GLY A 8 -10.09 2.87 24.84
CA GLY A 8 -9.33 2.18 23.80
C GLY A 8 -7.84 2.58 23.74
N LEU A 9 -7.39 3.45 24.65
CA LEU A 9 -6.02 3.99 24.64
C LEU A 9 -5.01 2.99 25.21
N HIS A 10 -3.75 3.17 24.80
CA HIS A 10 -2.62 2.35 25.20
C HIS A 10 -1.80 3.02 26.31
N TYR A 11 -1.95 2.56 27.57
CA TYR A 11 -1.24 3.12 28.74
C TYR A 11 -0.10 2.25 29.27
N TRP A 12 0.19 1.11 28.63
CA TRP A 12 1.12 0.11 29.16
C TRP A 12 2.29 -0.14 28.23
N LYS A 13 3.47 -0.36 28.81
CA LYS A 13 4.67 -0.73 28.06
C LYS A 13 4.74 -2.24 27.79
N LEU A 14 5.56 -2.61 26.82
CA LEU A 14 6.08 -3.97 26.73
C LEU A 14 6.92 -4.25 27.98
N THR A 15 6.43 -5.15 28.84
CA THR A 15 7.08 -5.47 30.13
C THR A 15 8.07 -6.62 29.98
N SER A 16 7.63 -7.72 29.37
CA SER A 16 8.50 -8.82 28.92
C SER A 16 7.77 -9.63 27.83
N LYS A 17 8.49 -10.59 27.22
CA LYS A 17 7.95 -11.50 26.22
C LYS A 17 6.88 -12.45 26.79
N THR A 18 6.97 -12.81 28.06
CA THR A 18 6.10 -13.82 28.71
C THR A 18 5.05 -13.21 29.64
N THR A 19 5.13 -11.91 29.92
CA THR A 19 4.16 -11.23 30.77
C THR A 19 2.80 -11.16 30.10
N ASP A 20 1.79 -11.75 30.73
CA ASP A 20 0.38 -11.65 30.34
C ASP A 20 -0.11 -10.18 30.28
N LEU A 21 -1.18 -9.94 29.54
CA LEU A 21 -1.78 -8.60 29.42
C LEU A 21 -2.18 -8.01 30.78
N GLY A 22 -2.71 -8.80 31.72
CA GLY A 22 -3.09 -8.33 33.05
C GLY A 22 -1.92 -7.72 33.82
N ALA A 23 -0.72 -8.29 33.66
CA ALA A 23 0.49 -7.94 34.41
C ALA A 23 1.40 -6.92 33.69
N LYS A 24 1.00 -6.38 32.53
CA LYS A 24 1.78 -5.30 31.88
C LYS A 24 1.85 -4.07 32.79
N GLN A 25 3.05 -3.52 32.91
CA GLN A 25 3.33 -2.29 33.67
C GLN A 25 2.94 -1.04 32.88
N LEU A 26 2.69 0.05 33.60
CA LEU A 26 2.42 1.36 32.99
C LEU A 26 3.59 1.84 32.14
N TYR A 27 3.25 2.58 31.10
CA TYR A 27 4.21 3.25 30.25
C TYR A 27 4.98 4.33 31.03
N ASN A 28 6.27 4.45 30.75
CA ASN A 28 7.15 5.44 31.36
C ASN A 28 7.83 6.23 30.22
N PRO A 29 7.40 7.48 29.97
CA PRO A 29 7.91 8.30 28.88
C PRO A 29 9.42 8.55 28.95
N GLU A 30 9.96 8.77 30.15
CA GLU A 30 11.38 9.07 30.36
C GLU A 30 12.26 7.86 30.01
N ALA A 31 11.85 6.67 30.43
CA ALA A 31 12.55 5.42 30.11
C ALA A 31 12.48 5.10 28.61
N ALA A 32 11.34 5.37 27.98
CA ALA A 32 11.17 5.21 26.54
C ALA A 32 12.08 6.18 25.76
N GLN A 33 12.16 7.44 26.20
CA GLN A 33 13.05 8.44 25.60
C GLN A 33 14.53 8.06 25.71
N ALA A 34 14.95 7.49 26.85
CA ALA A 34 16.31 6.98 27.01
C ALA A 34 16.62 5.84 26.02
N ARG A 35 15.70 4.86 25.90
CA ARG A 35 15.83 3.76 24.93
C ARG A 35 15.85 4.26 23.49
N LEU A 36 15.04 5.26 23.17
CA LEU A 36 15.00 5.88 21.84
C LEU A 36 16.35 6.47 21.44
N ASN A 37 17.00 7.18 22.37
CA ASN A 37 18.32 7.75 22.14
C ASN A 37 19.34 6.64 21.84
N GLU A 38 19.37 5.59 22.66
CA GLU A 38 20.26 4.44 22.45
C GLU A 38 20.00 3.74 21.11
N ASN A 39 18.74 3.49 20.77
CA ASN A 39 18.36 2.82 19.53
C ASN A 39 18.70 3.65 18.28
N SER A 40 18.54 4.98 18.36
CA SER A 40 18.90 5.88 17.26
C SER A 40 20.42 6.03 17.13
N ASP A 41 21.17 6.08 18.23
CA ASP A 41 22.63 6.04 18.21
C ASP A 41 23.15 4.75 17.58
N HIS A 42 22.60 3.61 18.00
CA HIS A 42 22.95 2.30 17.45
C HIS A 42 22.70 2.24 15.94
N TYR A 43 21.51 2.66 15.47
CA TYR A 43 21.16 2.61 14.05
C TYR A 43 22.06 3.52 13.20
N VAL A 44 22.33 4.74 13.65
CA VAL A 44 23.22 5.68 12.95
C VAL A 44 24.65 5.15 12.90
N GLY A 45 25.16 4.63 14.01
CA GLY A 45 26.48 3.99 14.06
C GLY A 45 26.59 2.80 13.11
N PHE A 46 25.55 1.96 13.08
CA PHE A 46 25.48 0.81 12.17
C PHE A 46 25.51 1.22 10.69
N LEU A 47 24.75 2.24 10.30
CA LEU A 47 24.75 2.76 8.92
C LEU A 47 26.12 3.32 8.54
N GLN A 48 26.69 4.17 9.40
CA GLN A 48 28.01 4.76 9.16
C GLN A 48 29.09 3.68 9.03
N GLN A 49 29.09 2.70 9.93
CA GLN A 49 30.03 1.59 9.90
C GLN A 49 29.89 0.79 8.59
N SER A 50 28.67 0.39 8.24
CA SER A 50 28.38 -0.42 7.05
C SER A 50 28.83 0.28 5.75
N LEU A 51 28.54 1.57 5.61
CA LEU A 51 28.96 2.37 4.45
C LEU A 51 30.47 2.60 4.43
N THR A 52 31.09 2.81 5.59
CA THR A 52 32.55 2.97 5.69
C THR A 52 33.28 1.68 5.31
N GLU A 53 32.78 0.54 5.76
CA GLU A 53 33.33 -0.78 5.42
C GLU A 53 33.17 -1.08 3.92
N HIS A 54 32.01 -0.77 3.35
CA HIS A 54 31.76 -0.90 1.91
C HIS A 54 32.75 -0.05 1.09
N LEU A 55 32.90 1.23 1.45
CA LEU A 55 33.83 2.15 0.80
C LEU A 55 35.28 1.65 0.89
N LYS A 56 35.72 1.20 2.07
CA LYS A 56 37.06 0.63 2.26
C LYS A 56 37.31 -0.61 1.42
N LYS A 57 36.29 -1.45 1.23
CA LYS A 57 36.40 -2.71 0.50
C LYS A 57 36.36 -2.53 -1.03
N THR A 58 35.57 -1.59 -1.51
CA THR A 58 35.27 -1.44 -2.95
C THR A 58 35.94 -0.24 -3.60
N GLY A 59 36.33 0.76 -2.80
CA GLY A 59 36.76 2.07 -3.29
C GLY A 59 35.61 3.00 -3.70
N GLU A 60 34.36 2.51 -3.68
CA GLU A 60 33.18 3.24 -4.16
C GLU A 60 32.20 3.55 -3.00
N PRO A 61 31.50 4.70 -3.04
CA PRO A 61 30.44 4.99 -2.09
C PRO A 61 29.30 3.96 -2.15
N GLY A 62 28.86 3.49 -0.99
CA GLY A 62 27.69 2.60 -0.89
C GLY A 62 26.37 3.39 -0.85
N LEU A 63 25.28 2.71 -1.22
CA LEU A 63 23.91 3.17 -1.03
C LEU A 63 23.17 2.19 -0.12
N VAL A 64 22.45 2.72 0.88
CA VAL A 64 21.54 1.92 1.72
C VAL A 64 20.14 2.46 1.53
N MET A 65 19.25 1.62 0.98
CA MET A 65 17.82 1.87 0.91
C MET A 65 17.12 0.92 1.87
N VAL A 66 16.27 1.46 2.72
CA VAL A 66 15.45 0.67 3.66
C VAL A 66 14.00 1.12 3.52
N SER A 67 13.11 0.17 3.24
CA SER A 67 11.67 0.39 3.13
C SER A 67 10.96 -0.16 4.36
N PHE A 68 9.92 0.56 4.79
CA PHE A 68 9.08 0.19 5.91
C PHE A 68 7.64 0.62 5.61
N ASP A 69 6.68 -0.10 6.15
CA ASP A 69 5.30 0.39 6.20
C ASP A 69 5.24 1.64 7.09
N THR A 70 4.61 2.71 6.59
CA THR A 70 4.58 4.01 7.30
C THR A 70 3.93 3.88 8.69
N GLU A 71 2.90 3.05 8.81
CA GLU A 71 2.21 2.80 10.08
C GLU A 71 3.08 2.09 11.13
N LEU A 72 4.24 1.54 10.75
CA LEU A 72 5.22 1.07 11.72
C LEU A 72 5.57 2.18 12.71
N PHE A 73 5.71 3.41 12.23
CA PHE A 73 6.18 4.54 13.02
C PHE A 73 5.01 5.36 13.57
N GLY A 74 4.79 5.28 14.88
CA GLY A 74 3.76 6.01 15.62
C GLY A 74 2.51 5.19 15.91
N HIS A 75 2.15 4.22 15.05
CA HIS A 75 1.01 3.33 15.28
C HIS A 75 1.45 1.98 15.87
N TRP A 76 2.22 1.15 15.15
CA TRP A 76 2.71 -0.12 15.70
C TRP A 76 3.84 0.07 16.72
N TRP A 77 4.79 0.94 16.39
CA TRP A 77 5.84 1.38 17.29
C TRP A 77 5.65 2.86 17.63
N PHE A 78 5.08 3.11 18.81
CA PHE A 78 4.65 4.44 19.25
C PHE A 78 5.77 5.50 19.17
N GLU A 79 6.98 5.16 19.58
CA GLU A 79 8.11 6.09 19.58
C GLU A 79 8.79 6.25 18.21
N GLY A 80 8.34 5.49 17.20
CA GLY A 80 8.99 5.38 15.90
C GLY A 80 9.17 6.71 15.16
N VAL A 81 8.19 7.62 15.22
CA VAL A 81 8.27 8.94 14.59
C VAL A 81 9.40 9.77 15.22
N THR A 82 9.49 9.77 16.56
CA THR A 82 10.55 10.49 17.28
C THR A 82 11.91 9.83 17.01
N TRP A 83 11.96 8.51 16.86
CA TRP A 83 13.18 7.80 16.50
C TRP A 83 13.69 8.19 15.09
N ILE A 84 12.82 8.27 14.08
CA ILE A 84 13.18 8.75 12.73
C ILE A 84 13.75 10.18 12.81
N LYS A 85 13.09 11.07 13.57
CA LYS A 85 13.56 12.45 13.77
C LYS A 85 14.97 12.48 14.34
N GLU A 86 15.27 11.67 15.36
CA GLU A 86 16.61 11.64 15.95
C GLU A 86 17.64 11.03 15.00
N ILE A 87 17.31 10.02 14.20
CA ILE A 87 18.21 9.52 13.14
C ILE A 87 18.57 10.61 12.15
N ILE A 88 17.57 11.34 11.63
CA ILE A 88 17.80 12.40 10.65
C ILE A 88 18.74 13.47 11.21
N LYS A 89 18.49 13.90 12.46
CA LYS A 89 19.35 14.87 13.16
C LYS A 89 20.77 14.34 13.32
N LYS A 90 20.92 13.11 13.79
CA LYS A 90 22.22 12.50 14.10
C LYS A 90 23.04 12.22 12.85
N LEU A 91 22.43 11.70 11.78
CA LEU A 91 23.10 11.52 10.48
C LEU A 91 23.67 12.86 9.98
N ARG A 92 22.85 13.92 10.02
CA ARG A 92 23.25 15.25 9.57
C ARG A 92 24.35 15.90 10.42
N GLN A 93 24.37 15.66 11.72
CA GLN A 93 25.27 16.35 12.65
C GLN A 93 26.57 15.60 12.94
N TYR A 94 26.52 14.27 13.00
CA TYR A 94 27.60 13.46 13.59
C TYR A 94 28.26 12.49 12.62
N THR A 95 27.76 12.40 11.37
CA THR A 95 28.27 11.44 10.39
C THR A 95 28.58 12.10 9.05
N ALA A 96 29.35 11.41 8.21
CA ALA A 96 29.56 11.78 6.81
C ALA A 96 28.51 11.16 5.86
N VAL A 97 27.49 10.47 6.40
CA VAL A 97 26.46 9.81 5.60
C VAL A 97 25.45 10.85 5.10
N SER A 98 25.29 10.96 3.79
CA SER A 98 24.28 11.81 3.16
C SER A 98 22.94 11.09 3.04
N MET A 99 21.86 11.77 3.42
CA MET A 99 20.50 11.36 3.06
C MET A 99 20.07 12.13 1.82
N GLN A 100 19.44 11.44 0.89
CA GLN A 100 18.94 11.99 -0.36
C GLN A 100 17.61 11.33 -0.69
N THR A 101 16.79 12.00 -1.49
CA THR A 101 15.69 11.35 -2.18
C THR A 101 16.22 10.42 -3.28
N ALA A 102 15.42 9.42 -3.66
CA ALA A 102 15.79 8.51 -4.75
C ALA A 102 16.05 9.26 -6.07
N SER A 103 15.26 10.29 -6.37
CA SER A 103 15.40 11.10 -7.58
C SER A 103 16.69 11.92 -7.60
N GLU A 104 17.09 12.52 -6.46
CA GLU A 104 18.36 13.25 -6.36
C GLU A 104 19.56 12.31 -6.57
N TYR A 105 19.53 11.13 -5.95
CA TYR A 105 20.60 10.14 -6.11
C TYR A 105 20.73 9.67 -7.57
N LEU A 106 19.62 9.31 -8.22
CA LEU A 106 19.62 8.86 -9.62
C LEU A 106 20.09 9.96 -10.58
N ALA A 107 19.80 11.23 -10.30
CA ALA A 107 20.29 12.36 -11.09
C ALA A 107 21.81 12.55 -10.93
N SER A 108 22.35 12.40 -9.72
CA SER A 108 23.80 12.53 -9.47
C SER A 108 24.60 11.27 -9.80
N THR A 109 23.96 10.11 -9.81
CA THR A 109 24.60 8.81 -10.00
C THR A 109 23.74 7.94 -10.94
N PRO A 110 23.77 8.24 -12.25
CA PRO A 110 23.00 7.47 -13.23
C PRO A 110 23.41 5.98 -13.24
N PRO A 111 22.46 5.04 -13.35
CA PRO A 111 22.77 3.62 -13.41
C PRO A 111 23.66 3.27 -14.61
N THR A 112 24.71 2.50 -14.38
CA THR A 112 25.65 2.03 -15.42
C THR A 112 25.54 0.53 -15.71
N LYS A 113 24.70 -0.18 -14.96
CA LYS A 113 24.48 -1.62 -15.06
C LYS A 113 22.99 -1.89 -15.17
N ALA A 114 22.64 -2.87 -15.98
CA ALA A 114 21.30 -3.43 -16.05
C ALA A 114 21.31 -4.82 -15.40
N ILE A 115 20.18 -5.19 -14.81
CA ILE A 115 19.91 -6.54 -14.32
C ILE A 115 18.54 -6.97 -14.84
N GLU A 116 18.38 -8.26 -15.08
CA GLU A 116 17.08 -8.86 -15.31
C GLU A 116 16.49 -9.24 -13.94
N LEU A 117 15.29 -8.73 -13.66
CA LEU A 117 14.62 -9.01 -12.39
C LEU A 117 13.76 -10.26 -12.55
N PRO A 118 13.99 -11.34 -11.77
CA PRO A 118 13.05 -12.42 -11.70
C PRO A 118 11.76 -11.93 -11.04
N GLU A 119 10.67 -12.60 -11.37
CA GLU A 119 9.38 -12.39 -10.74
C GLU A 119 9.53 -12.58 -9.21
N SER A 120 9.08 -11.59 -8.44
CA SER A 120 9.26 -11.57 -6.98
C SER A 120 8.31 -10.59 -6.30
N SER A 121 8.22 -10.69 -4.97
CA SER A 121 7.59 -9.69 -4.11
C SER A 121 8.40 -9.52 -2.83
N TRP A 122 8.12 -8.46 -2.06
CA TRP A 122 8.62 -8.31 -0.69
C TRP A 122 7.76 -9.02 0.37
N GLY A 123 6.75 -9.79 -0.06
CA GLY A 123 5.87 -10.55 0.80
C GLY A 123 6.51 -11.86 1.30
N SER A 124 5.71 -12.65 2.03
CA SER A 124 6.16 -13.94 2.56
C SER A 124 6.67 -14.86 1.45
N GLY A 125 7.87 -15.42 1.63
CA GLY A 125 8.52 -16.30 0.67
C GLY A 125 9.11 -15.59 -0.56
N GLY A 126 9.01 -14.27 -0.66
CA GLY A 126 9.62 -13.50 -1.77
C GLY A 126 8.86 -13.60 -3.11
N HIS A 127 7.60 -14.04 -3.09
CA HIS A 127 6.78 -14.35 -4.27
C HIS A 127 5.29 -14.01 -4.04
N TYR A 128 4.39 -14.38 -4.95
CA TYR A 128 2.97 -13.93 -4.93
C TYR A 128 2.03 -14.81 -4.11
N ALA A 129 2.51 -15.86 -3.45
CA ALA A 129 1.66 -16.81 -2.73
C ALA A 129 0.78 -16.18 -1.63
N VAL A 130 1.12 -14.97 -1.16
CA VAL A 130 0.28 -14.21 -0.24
C VAL A 130 -1.03 -13.75 -0.90
N TRP A 131 -1.02 -13.47 -2.21
CA TRP A 131 -2.19 -13.00 -2.96
C TRP A 131 -2.79 -14.09 -3.86
N ALA A 132 -1.99 -15.04 -4.33
CA ALA A 132 -2.41 -16.14 -5.21
C ALA A 132 -2.23 -17.49 -4.49
N ASN A 133 -3.30 -17.96 -3.86
CA ASN A 133 -3.35 -19.26 -3.19
C ASN A 133 -4.80 -19.79 -3.15
N ALA A 134 -5.02 -20.97 -2.58
CA ALA A 134 -6.32 -21.63 -2.56
C ALA A 134 -7.44 -20.83 -1.85
N ASP A 135 -7.12 -19.97 -0.87
CA ASP A 135 -8.11 -19.15 -0.17
C ASP A 135 -8.58 -17.94 -0.99
N THR A 136 -7.77 -17.50 -1.96
CA THR A 136 -7.99 -16.29 -2.75
C THR A 136 -8.19 -16.55 -4.25
N GLU A 137 -7.96 -17.79 -4.71
CA GLU A 137 -8.05 -18.20 -6.11
C GLU A 137 -9.37 -17.78 -6.77
N TRP A 138 -10.47 -17.88 -6.03
CA TRP A 138 -11.81 -17.54 -6.51
C TRP A 138 -12.00 -16.05 -6.87
N MET A 139 -11.16 -15.14 -6.36
CA MET A 139 -11.24 -13.71 -6.66
C MET A 139 -10.72 -13.38 -8.05
N TRP A 140 -9.70 -14.10 -8.54
CA TRP A 140 -9.01 -13.76 -9.78
C TRP A 140 -9.87 -13.85 -11.05
N PRO A 141 -10.68 -14.91 -11.26
CA PRO A 141 -11.59 -14.95 -12.40
C PRO A 141 -12.59 -13.78 -12.41
N ILE A 142 -13.04 -13.34 -11.23
CA ILE A 142 -13.94 -12.19 -11.09
C ILE A 142 -13.23 -10.89 -11.48
N ILE A 143 -12.01 -10.69 -10.98
CA ILE A 143 -11.18 -9.52 -11.33
C ILE A 143 -10.99 -9.45 -12.85
N HIS A 144 -10.60 -10.55 -13.50
CA HIS A 144 -10.39 -10.59 -14.94
C HIS A 144 -11.69 -10.34 -15.74
N GLU A 145 -12.85 -10.83 -15.28
CA GLU A 145 -14.15 -10.54 -15.89
C GLU A 145 -14.47 -9.04 -15.82
N CYS A 146 -14.23 -8.42 -14.66
CA CYS A 146 -14.44 -7.00 -14.44
C CYS A 146 -13.50 -6.15 -15.30
N GLU A 147 -12.24 -6.56 -15.46
CA GLU A 147 -11.27 -5.90 -16.34
C GLU A 147 -11.78 -5.86 -17.80
N HIS A 148 -12.11 -7.03 -18.37
CA HIS A 148 -12.62 -7.12 -19.74
C HIS A 148 -13.95 -6.38 -19.94
N THR A 149 -14.85 -6.44 -18.94
CA THR A 149 -16.11 -5.70 -18.98
C THR A 149 -15.87 -4.19 -18.98
N THR A 150 -14.93 -3.71 -18.16
CA THR A 150 -14.58 -2.29 -18.11
C THR A 150 -13.95 -1.84 -19.40
N GLU A 151 -13.02 -2.61 -19.96
CA GLU A 151 -12.41 -2.32 -21.26
C GLU A 151 -13.46 -2.13 -22.36
N THR A 152 -14.42 -3.04 -22.42
CA THR A 152 -15.53 -2.98 -23.39
C THR A 152 -16.41 -1.74 -23.18
N LEU A 153 -16.90 -1.53 -21.96
CA LEU A 153 -17.84 -0.45 -21.66
C LEU A 153 -17.17 0.93 -21.69
N ALA A 154 -15.94 1.04 -21.21
CA ALA A 154 -15.15 2.27 -21.32
C ALA A 154 -14.98 2.66 -22.79
N SER A 155 -14.66 1.72 -23.67
CA SER A 155 -14.53 1.96 -25.11
C SER A 155 -15.84 2.39 -25.76
N MET A 156 -16.95 1.75 -25.40
CA MET A 156 -18.28 2.08 -25.93
C MET A 156 -18.75 3.48 -25.53
N PHE A 157 -18.42 3.91 -24.31
CA PHE A 157 -18.92 5.17 -23.75
C PHE A 157 -17.87 6.29 -23.70
N GLU A 158 -16.63 6.07 -24.16
CA GLU A 158 -15.52 7.04 -24.07
C GLU A 158 -15.91 8.44 -24.59
N HIS A 159 -16.61 8.50 -25.72
CA HIS A 159 -17.03 9.73 -26.37
C HIS A 159 -18.54 9.97 -26.30
N SER A 160 -19.23 9.34 -25.34
CA SER A 160 -20.65 9.57 -25.14
C SER A 160 -20.92 11.04 -24.76
N ASN A 161 -21.85 11.69 -25.47
CA ASN A 161 -22.33 13.04 -25.13
C ASN A 161 -23.42 13.02 -24.04
N ASN A 162 -23.74 11.85 -23.48
CA ASN A 162 -24.69 11.72 -22.39
C ASN A 162 -23.95 11.79 -21.04
N ASP A 163 -24.15 12.89 -20.31
CA ASP A 163 -23.53 13.14 -19.00
C ASP A 163 -23.80 12.03 -17.98
N LEU A 164 -25.02 11.47 -17.98
CA LEU A 164 -25.39 10.38 -17.07
C LEU A 164 -24.64 9.09 -17.41
N ALA A 165 -24.47 8.79 -18.70
CA ALA A 165 -23.66 7.66 -19.15
C ALA A 165 -22.17 7.85 -18.82
N GLN A 166 -21.66 9.08 -18.97
CA GLN A 166 -20.29 9.43 -18.57
C GLN A 166 -20.06 9.24 -17.07
N ARG A 167 -21.00 9.66 -16.24
CA ARG A 167 -20.94 9.41 -14.78
C ARG A 167 -20.93 7.91 -14.47
N ALA A 168 -21.84 7.15 -15.05
CA ALA A 168 -21.94 5.71 -14.82
C ALA A 168 -20.66 4.95 -15.22
N VAL A 169 -20.08 5.25 -16.39
CA VAL A 169 -18.84 4.57 -16.82
C VAL A 169 -17.63 4.98 -15.99
N LYS A 170 -17.57 6.23 -15.50
CA LYS A 170 -16.55 6.65 -14.53
C LYS A 170 -16.67 5.90 -13.21
N GLN A 171 -17.90 5.74 -12.71
CA GLN A 171 -18.14 4.96 -11.50
C GLN A 171 -17.81 3.48 -11.69
N LEU A 172 -18.12 2.90 -12.85
CA LEU A 172 -17.69 1.53 -13.20
C LEU A 172 -16.17 1.36 -13.10
N CYS A 173 -15.41 2.34 -13.62
CA CYS A 173 -13.94 2.33 -13.53
C CYS A 173 -13.45 2.41 -12.08
N ARG A 174 -14.13 3.15 -11.20
CA ARG A 174 -13.79 3.19 -9.75
C ARG A 174 -14.05 1.86 -9.07
N GLU A 175 -15.20 1.22 -9.34
CA GLU A 175 -15.49 -0.09 -8.78
C GLU A 175 -14.47 -1.13 -9.24
N LEU A 176 -14.01 -1.09 -10.50
CA LEU A 176 -12.89 -1.94 -10.95
C LEU A 176 -11.64 -1.74 -10.10
N LEU A 177 -11.20 -0.49 -9.91
CA LEU A 177 -10.00 -0.18 -9.10
C LEU A 177 -10.15 -0.66 -7.66
N LEU A 178 -11.35 -0.54 -7.08
CA LEU A 178 -11.65 -1.00 -5.73
C LEU A 178 -11.63 -2.53 -5.65
N ILE A 179 -12.18 -3.25 -6.63
CA ILE A 179 -12.11 -4.71 -6.74
C ILE A 179 -10.65 -5.20 -6.84
N GLN A 180 -9.81 -4.47 -7.58
CA GLN A 180 -8.40 -4.80 -7.81
C GLN A 180 -7.46 -4.51 -6.62
N SER A 181 -7.96 -4.00 -5.49
CA SER A 181 -7.08 -3.76 -4.34
C SER A 181 -6.45 -5.07 -3.85
N SER A 182 -5.11 -5.11 -3.81
CA SER A 182 -4.35 -6.26 -3.31
C SER A 182 -4.58 -6.52 -1.80
N ASP A 183 -5.17 -5.57 -1.08
CA ASP A 183 -5.53 -5.72 0.33
C ASP A 183 -6.54 -6.85 0.56
N TRP A 184 -7.47 -7.10 -0.39
CA TRP A 184 -8.50 -8.12 -0.20
C TRP A 184 -7.91 -9.52 -0.07
N PRO A 185 -7.14 -10.03 -1.06
CA PRO A 185 -6.49 -11.32 -0.90
C PRO A 185 -5.44 -11.32 0.23
N PHE A 186 -4.77 -10.20 0.50
CA PHE A 186 -3.83 -10.11 1.63
C PHE A 186 -4.51 -10.32 3.00
N LEU A 187 -5.63 -9.64 3.26
CA LEU A 187 -6.39 -9.75 4.51
C LEU A 187 -7.06 -11.11 4.67
N VAL A 188 -7.44 -11.75 3.56
CA VAL A 188 -7.92 -13.14 3.54
C VAL A 188 -6.81 -14.10 3.96
N THR A 189 -5.64 -14.02 3.33
CA THR A 189 -4.51 -14.93 3.58
C THR A 189 -3.92 -14.76 4.98
N THR A 190 -3.78 -13.52 5.46
CA THR A 190 -3.20 -13.24 6.79
C THR A 190 -4.18 -13.48 7.94
N GLY A 191 -5.48 -13.64 7.64
CA GLY A 191 -6.52 -13.84 8.64
C GLY A 191 -6.79 -12.63 9.53
N GLN A 192 -6.21 -11.46 9.25
CA GLN A 192 -6.38 -10.25 10.07
C GLN A 192 -7.83 -9.75 10.05
N ALA A 193 -8.48 -9.79 8.89
CA ALA A 193 -9.86 -9.35 8.70
C ALA A 193 -10.55 -10.09 7.53
N LYS A 194 -10.42 -11.43 7.48
CA LYS A 194 -10.88 -12.26 6.35
C LYS A 194 -12.34 -11.97 5.94
N GLN A 195 -13.26 -11.96 6.89
CA GLN A 195 -14.68 -11.74 6.59
C GLN A 195 -14.95 -10.34 6.03
N TYR A 196 -14.35 -9.31 6.62
CA TYR A 196 -14.44 -7.94 6.12
C TYR A 196 -13.90 -7.83 4.69
N ALA A 197 -12.76 -8.46 4.39
CA ALA A 197 -12.18 -8.44 3.05
C ALA A 197 -13.09 -9.10 2.00
N VAL A 198 -13.70 -10.25 2.34
CA VAL A 198 -14.67 -10.93 1.47
C VAL A 198 -15.89 -10.03 1.24
N GLU A 199 -16.48 -9.47 2.30
CA GLU A 199 -17.66 -8.59 2.21
C GLU A 199 -17.38 -7.33 1.38
N ARG A 200 -16.20 -6.72 1.53
CA ARG A 200 -15.79 -5.56 0.73
C ARG A 200 -15.62 -5.92 -0.74
N PHE A 201 -14.89 -6.99 -1.04
CA PHE A 201 -14.68 -7.46 -2.41
C PHE A 201 -16.02 -7.75 -3.10
N THR A 202 -16.90 -8.53 -2.46
CA THR A 202 -18.21 -8.86 -3.04
C THR A 202 -19.10 -7.63 -3.17
N GLY A 203 -19.05 -6.71 -2.22
CA GLY A 203 -19.82 -5.46 -2.29
C GLY A 203 -19.43 -4.59 -3.48
N HIS A 204 -18.14 -4.43 -3.76
CA HIS A 204 -17.67 -3.73 -4.97
C HIS A 204 -18.08 -4.48 -6.24
N TYR A 205 -17.98 -5.81 -6.24
CA TYR A 205 -18.42 -6.62 -7.39
C TYR A 205 -19.92 -6.51 -7.68
N ASP A 206 -20.77 -6.47 -6.65
CA ASP A 206 -22.21 -6.30 -6.82
C ASP A 206 -22.54 -4.94 -7.44
N ARG A 207 -21.95 -3.85 -6.93
CA ARG A 207 -22.10 -2.51 -7.51
C ARG A 207 -21.57 -2.43 -8.94
N PHE A 208 -20.43 -3.07 -9.21
CA PHE A 208 -19.87 -3.17 -10.55
C PHE A 208 -20.85 -3.83 -11.53
N LYS A 209 -21.46 -4.96 -11.15
CA LYS A 209 -22.46 -5.64 -11.99
C LYS A 209 -23.67 -4.77 -12.27
N ASP A 210 -24.18 -4.06 -11.26
CA ASP A 210 -25.33 -3.17 -11.42
C ASP A 210 -25.01 -2.02 -12.41
N LEU A 211 -23.84 -1.38 -12.27
CA LEU A 211 -23.35 -0.37 -13.20
C LEU A 211 -23.18 -0.91 -14.62
N ALA A 212 -22.54 -2.08 -14.76
CA ALA A 212 -22.33 -2.72 -16.05
C ALA A 212 -23.66 -3.06 -16.73
N LYS A 213 -24.65 -3.53 -15.96
CA LYS A 213 -26.00 -3.80 -16.45
C LYS A 213 -26.68 -2.51 -16.94
N MET A 214 -26.70 -1.46 -16.11
CA MET A 214 -27.31 -0.17 -16.46
C MET A 214 -26.71 0.42 -17.75
N LEU A 215 -25.39 0.31 -17.92
CA LEU A 215 -24.68 0.75 -19.14
C LEU A 215 -25.03 -0.12 -20.36
N ARG A 216 -25.02 -1.45 -20.24
CA ARG A 216 -25.34 -2.37 -21.34
C ARG A 216 -26.77 -2.21 -21.83
N GLU A 217 -27.70 -2.00 -20.91
CA GLU A 217 -29.13 -1.82 -21.21
C GLU A 217 -29.47 -0.37 -21.61
N ASN A 218 -28.50 0.56 -21.48
CA ASN A 218 -28.69 2.00 -21.67
C ASN A 218 -29.87 2.55 -20.85
N ALA A 219 -30.06 2.00 -19.64
CA ALA A 219 -31.15 2.27 -18.72
C ALA A 219 -30.57 2.62 -17.34
N ILE A 220 -29.95 3.81 -17.27
CA ILE A 220 -29.24 4.26 -16.06
C ILE A 220 -30.23 4.85 -15.07
N ASP A 221 -30.30 4.27 -13.88
CA ASP A 221 -31.00 4.84 -12.74
C ASP A 221 -30.08 5.85 -12.05
N GLU A 222 -30.42 7.13 -12.17
CA GLU A 222 -29.63 8.22 -11.60
C GLU A 222 -29.58 8.20 -10.06
N ASN A 223 -30.63 7.72 -9.40
CA ASN A 223 -30.64 7.63 -7.93
C ASN A 223 -29.70 6.52 -7.46
N ALA A 224 -29.79 5.34 -8.06
CA ALA A 224 -28.90 4.22 -7.74
C ALA A 224 -27.44 4.57 -8.04
N LEU A 225 -27.16 5.23 -9.16
CA LEU A 225 -25.83 5.73 -9.49
C LEU A 225 -25.32 6.72 -8.43
N SER A 226 -26.16 7.68 -8.02
CA SER A 226 -25.78 8.69 -7.03
C SER A 226 -25.53 8.08 -5.65
N GLU A 227 -26.26 7.03 -5.27
CA GLU A 227 -25.99 6.27 -4.05
C GLU A 227 -24.61 5.61 -4.08
N ILE A 228 -24.27 4.94 -5.18
CA ILE A 228 -22.94 4.33 -5.35
C ILE A 228 -21.85 5.41 -5.32
N GLU A 229 -22.02 6.50 -6.07
CA GLU A 229 -21.09 7.64 -6.09
C GLU A 229 -20.92 8.27 -4.70
N SER A 230 -21.92 8.20 -3.82
CA SER A 230 -21.80 8.73 -2.45
C SER A 230 -20.96 7.83 -1.53
N ILE A 231 -20.93 6.53 -1.81
CA ILE A 231 -20.18 5.52 -1.04
C ILE A 231 -18.74 5.44 -1.54
N ASP A 232 -18.56 5.31 -2.86
CA ASP A 232 -17.29 5.00 -3.52
C ASP A 232 -16.84 6.17 -4.42
N ASN A 233 -16.44 7.28 -3.79
CA ASN A 233 -16.19 8.58 -4.43
C ASN A 233 -14.71 8.90 -4.72
N LEU A 234 -13.83 7.90 -4.69
CA LEU A 234 -12.39 8.09 -4.97
C LEU A 234 -12.17 8.48 -6.44
N PHE A 235 -11.08 9.22 -6.72
CA PHE A 235 -10.69 9.60 -8.08
C PHE A 235 -11.80 10.39 -8.82
N PRO A 236 -12.11 11.62 -8.38
CA PRO A 236 -13.12 12.46 -9.04
C PRO A 236 -12.81 12.69 -10.53
N ASP A 237 -11.53 12.78 -10.86
CA ASP A 237 -11.03 13.07 -12.22
C ASP A 237 -10.74 11.81 -13.05
N ILE A 238 -11.23 10.63 -12.63
CA ILE A 238 -11.03 9.39 -13.39
C ILE A 238 -11.55 9.52 -14.82
N SER A 239 -10.74 9.07 -15.78
CA SER A 239 -11.07 9.07 -17.19
C SER A 239 -11.26 7.64 -17.71
N PRO A 240 -12.40 7.32 -18.36
CA PRO A 240 -12.59 6.02 -19.00
C PRO A 240 -11.51 5.69 -20.06
N SER A 241 -10.90 6.72 -20.68
CA SER A 241 -9.84 6.54 -21.68
C SER A 241 -8.58 5.81 -21.17
N TYR A 242 -8.38 5.75 -19.84
CA TYR A 242 -7.29 4.96 -19.25
C TYR A 242 -7.54 3.45 -19.28
N PHE A 243 -8.79 3.05 -19.51
CA PHE A 243 -9.26 1.66 -19.47
C PHE A 243 -9.61 1.11 -20.86
N VAL A 244 -9.53 1.94 -21.90
CA VAL A 244 -9.78 1.53 -23.28
C VAL A 244 -8.63 0.67 -23.78
N ALA A 245 -8.98 -0.39 -24.54
CA ALA A 245 -8.03 -1.23 -25.25
C ALA A 245 -7.14 -0.34 -26.13
N LYS A 246 -5.85 -0.24 -25.81
CA LYS A 246 -4.91 0.36 -26.76
C LYS A 246 -4.68 -0.66 -27.85
N GLU A 247 -4.95 -0.30 -29.11
CA GLU A 247 -4.43 -1.07 -30.24
C GLU A 247 -2.92 -1.21 -30.03
N VAL A 248 -2.47 -2.43 -29.73
CA VAL A 248 -1.06 -2.74 -29.75
C VAL A 248 -0.67 -2.62 -31.21
N SER A 249 -0.09 -1.48 -31.58
CA SER A 249 0.65 -1.37 -32.83
C SER A 249 1.68 -2.47 -32.80
N THR A 250 1.39 -3.57 -33.49
CA THR A 250 2.38 -4.58 -33.84
C THR A 250 3.39 -3.85 -34.72
N LEU A 251 4.44 -3.33 -34.10
CA LEU A 251 5.64 -2.91 -34.78
C LEU A 251 6.15 -4.13 -35.53
N ALA A 252 5.98 -4.09 -36.85
CA ALA A 252 6.55 -5.02 -37.81
C ALA A 252 8.07 -4.87 -37.89
#